data_AF-A0A355AHA9-F1
#
_entry.id   AF-A0A355AHA9-F1
#
_cell.length_a   1.000
_cell.length_b   1.000
_cell.length_c   1.000
_cell.angle_alpha   90.00
_cell.angle_beta   90.00
_cell.angle_gamma   90.00
#
_symmetry.space_group_name_H-M   'P 1'
#
loop_
_entity.id
_entity.type
_entity.pdbx_description
1 polymer ?
#
loop_
_entity_poly.entity_id
_entity_poly.type
_entity_poly.pdbx_seq_one_letter_code
_entity_poly.pdbx_strand_id
1 'polypeptide(L)' 'MASRDINVVALVKGSERYVFLFDDDSRSETLRTLNRYAADPKLSFSWYDASVLGQKVRQNK' A
#
# COMPACT_ATOMS: atom_id res chain seq x y z
N MET A 1 -26.91 4.26 -3.41
CA MET A 1 -25.50 3.90 -3.65
C MET A 1 -24.78 4.06 -2.33
N ALA A 2 -24.21 2.99 -1.78
CA ALA A 2 -23.40 3.11 -0.57
C ALA A 2 -22.15 3.94 -0.91
N SER A 3 -21.85 4.95 -0.09
CA SER A 3 -20.59 5.70 -0.19
C SER A 3 -19.43 4.73 0.05
N ARG A 4 -18.53 4.59 -0.92
CA ARG A 4 -17.28 3.84 -0.73
C ARG A 4 -16.25 4.78 -0.13
N ASP A 5 -15.85 4.50 1.10
CA ASP A 5 -14.78 5.23 1.74
C ASP A 5 -13.44 4.78 1.15
N ILE A 6 -12.70 5.74 0.61
CA ILE A 6 -11.38 5.50 0.05
C ILE A 6 -10.33 5.80 1.11
N ASN A 7 -9.52 4.81 1.40
CA ASN A 7 -8.34 4.91 2.24
C ASN A 7 -7.09 5.17 1.39
N VAL A 8 -6.09 5.84 1.96
CA VAL A 8 -4.81 6.07 1.31
C VAL A 8 -3.65 5.76 2.25
N VAL A 9 -2.60 5.13 1.72
CA VAL A 9 -1.29 5.06 2.36
C VAL A 9 -0.22 5.52 1.39
N ALA A 10 0.73 6.31 1.91
CA ALA A 10 1.80 6.86 1.10
C ALA A 10 3.16 6.66 1.76
N LEU A 11 4.18 6.49 0.92
CA LEU A 11 5.59 6.45 1.28
C LEU A 11 6.37 7.36 0.35
N VAL A 12 7.24 8.20 0.92
CA VAL A 12 8.18 9.05 0.17
C VAL A 12 9.58 8.52 0.42
N LYS A 13 10.33 8.25 -0.65
CA LYS A 13 11.69 7.70 -0.59
C LYS A 13 12.57 8.45 -1.59
N GLY A 14 13.29 9.47 -1.09
CA GLY A 14 14.01 10.40 -1.95
C GLY A 14 13.05 11.15 -2.88
N SER A 15 13.26 11.04 -4.20
CA SER A 15 12.38 11.60 -5.23
C SER A 15 11.18 10.69 -5.58
N GLU A 16 11.17 9.43 -5.13
CA GLU A 16 10.11 8.48 -5.42
C GLU A 16 8.95 8.59 -4.44
N ARG A 17 7.73 8.42 -4.94
CA ARG A 17 6.50 8.45 -4.15
C ARG A 17 5.65 7.24 -4.50
N TYR A 18 5.33 6.45 -3.49
CA TYR A 18 4.45 5.28 -3.61
C TYR A 18 3.15 5.61 -2.91
N VAL A 19 2.05 5.67 -3.67
CA VAL A 19 0.72 6.01 -3.16
C VAL A 19 -0.22 4.85 -3.50
N PHE A 20 -0.84 4.26 -2.48
CA PHE A 20 -1.81 3.18 -2.63
C PHE A 20 -3.17 3.66 -2.13
N LEU A 21 -4.14 3.68 -3.03
CA LEU A 21 -5.55 3.95 -2.73
C LEU A 21 -6.28 2.62 -2.70
N PHE A 22 -7.16 2.45 -1.72
CA PHE A 22 -7.94 1.23 -1.54
C PHE A 22 -9.21 1.52 -0.77
N ASP A 23 -10.23 0.72 -1.03
CA ASP A 23 -11.43 0.61 -0.20
C ASP A 23 -11.36 -0.65 0.67
N ASP A 24 -12.40 -0.88 1.46
CA ASP A 24 -12.45 -2.03 2.36
C ASP A 24 -12.47 -3.38 1.63
N ASP A 25 -13.09 -3.44 0.46
CA ASP A 25 -13.17 -4.63 -0.38
C ASP A 25 -11.81 -4.99 -1.00
N SER A 26 -10.94 -4.00 -1.23
CA SER A 26 -9.64 -4.15 -1.90
C SER A 26 -8.43 -4.23 -0.97
N ARG A 27 -8.63 -4.27 0.36
CA ARG A 27 -7.53 -4.38 1.35
C ARG A 27 -6.59 -5.57 1.07
N SER A 28 -7.14 -6.75 0.79
CA SER A 28 -6.33 -7.94 0.49
C SER A 28 -5.52 -7.80 -0.80
N GLU A 29 -6.09 -7.17 -1.84
CA GLU A 29 -5.38 -6.93 -3.10
C GLU A 29 -4.27 -5.87 -2.93
N THR A 30 -4.51 -4.88 -2.08
CA THR A 30 -3.51 -3.87 -1.71
C THR A 30 -2.31 -4.55 -1.05
N LEU A 31 -2.54 -5.44 -0.08
CA LEU A 31 -1.45 -6.20 0.57
C LEU A 31 -0.65 -7.05 -0.43
N ARG A 32 -1.32 -7.70 -1.39
CA ARG A 32 -0.64 -8.44 -2.46
C ARG A 32 0.20 -7.52 -3.34
N THR A 33 -0.31 -6.33 -3.65
CA THR A 33 0.41 -5.33 -4.45
C THR A 33 1.66 -4.83 -3.73
N LEU A 34 1.58 -4.55 -2.43
CA LEU A 34 2.75 -4.19 -1.61
C LEU A 34 3.84 -5.27 -1.68
N ASN A 35 3.47 -6.54 -1.59
CA ASN A 35 4.42 -7.66 -1.71
C ASN A 35 5.03 -7.74 -3.12
N ARG A 36 4.24 -7.52 -4.19
CA ARG A 36 4.76 -7.48 -5.56
C ARG A 36 5.77 -6.35 -5.75
N TYR A 37 5.50 -5.17 -5.18
CA TYR A 37 6.41 -4.01 -5.29
C TYR A 37 7.72 -4.27 -4.54
N ALA A 38 7.66 -4.90 -3.37
CA ALA A 38 8.86 -5.28 -2.61
C ALA A 38 9.71 -6.36 -3.29
N ALA A 39 9.10 -7.18 -4.15
CA ALA A 39 9.77 -8.21 -4.91
C ALA A 39 10.36 -7.70 -6.24
N ASP A 40 10.02 -6.48 -6.68
CA ASP A 40 10.53 -5.90 -7.93
C ASP A 40 11.87 -5.18 -7.68
N PRO A 41 13.00 -5.72 -8.15
CA PRO A 41 14.32 -5.11 -7.94
C PRO A 41 14.51 -3.79 -8.69
N LYS A 42 13.58 -3.40 -9.57
CA LYS A 42 13.62 -2.11 -10.29
C LYS A 42 13.06 -0.96 -9.45
N LEU A 43 12.35 -1.26 -8.37
CA LEU A 43 11.79 -0.26 -7.46
C LEU A 43 12.69 -0.10 -6.25
N SER A 44 12.80 1.12 -5.71
CA SER A 44 13.43 1.31 -4.40
C SER A 44 12.51 0.89 -3.24
N PHE A 45 11.36 0.30 -3.55
CA PHE A 45 10.38 -0.19 -2.58
C PHE A 45 10.84 -1.54 -2.00
N SER A 46 11.04 -1.60 -0.68
CA SER A 46 11.61 -2.78 -0.01
C SER A 46 10.57 -3.61 0.74
N TRP A 47 10.95 -4.83 1.16
CA TRP A 47 10.13 -5.66 2.05
C TRP A 47 9.81 -4.99 3.39
N TYR A 48 10.71 -4.13 3.88
CA TYR A 48 10.46 -3.33 5.07
C TYR A 48 9.32 -2.32 4.82
N ASP A 49 9.36 -1.64 3.68
CA ASP A 49 8.33 -0.68 3.27
C ASP A 49 6.96 -1.36 3.12
N ALA A 50 6.91 -2.52 2.47
CA ALA A 50 5.71 -3.35 2.36
C ALA A 50 5.13 -3.71 3.73
N SER A 51 5.99 -4.07 4.68
CA SER A 51 5.58 -4.46 6.03
C SER A 51 4.97 -3.29 6.80
N VAL A 52 5.61 -2.11 6.75
CA VAL A 52 5.14 -0.88 7.41
C VAL A 52 3.83 -0.40 6.80
N LEU A 53 3.74 -0.31 5.47
CA LEU A 53 2.49 0.09 4.82
C LEU A 53 1.39 -0.96 5.00
N GLY A 54 1.73 -2.25 4.95
CA GLY A 54 0.78 -3.34 5.15
C GLY A 54 0.17 -3.35 6.55
N GLN A 55 0.93 -2.94 7.58
CA GLN A 55 0.37 -2.74 8.92
C GLN A 55 -0.67 -1.63 8.92
N LYS A 56 -0.42 -0.50 8.25
CA LYS A 56 -1.38 0.62 8.15
C LYS A 56 -2.65 0.21 7.41
N VAL A 57 -2.52 -0.53 6.30
CA VAL A 57 -3.66 -1.08 5.54
C VAL A 57 -4.54 -1.99 6.41
N ARG A 58 -3.93 -2.76 7.32
CA ARG A 58 -4.67 -3.62 8.27
C ARG A 58 -5.32 -2.85 9.43
N GLN A 59 -4.74 -1.73 9.85
CA GLN A 59 -5.15 -0.98 11.03
C GLN A 59 -6.20 0.11 10.77
N ASN A 60 -6.33 0.61 9.54
CA ASN A 60 -7.40 1.55 9.20
C ASN A 60 -8.76 0.85 9.34
N LYS A 61 -9.66 1.46 10.11
CA LYS A 61 -11.05 1.07 10.34
C LYS A 61 -11.94 2.25 10.04
#